data_AF-A0A536YHJ4-F1
#
_entry.id   AF-A0A536YHJ4-F1
#
_cell.length_a   1.000
_cell.length_b   1.000
_cell.length_c   1.000
_cell.angle_alpha   90.00
_cell.angle_beta   90.00
_cell.angle_gamma   90.00
#
_symmetry.space_group_name_H-M   'P 1'
#
loop_
_entity.id
_entity.type
_entity.pdbx_description
1 polymer ?
#
loop_
_entity_poly.entity_id
_entity_poly.type
_entity_poly.pdbx_seq_one_letter_code
_entity_poly.pdbx_strand_id
1 'polypeptide(L)'
;MDAGWRRRPSDAETLLDSGPSGKSNAAMPGPENGQKGLDLNSERSRAEIARALKNGDISRPAPPATTWNVNEKDRAWVDAKQTAQPIGVSLEPIRLTGARDRVAKKTYIRAMNFENPNFDRFYAKTKADRSWRTYEVACGHDVMIDMPDRLTEILLEVA
;
A
#
# COMPACT_ATOMS: atom_id res chain seq x y z
N MET A 1 6.55 36.60 -16.96
CA MET A 1 5.66 36.01 -17.98
C MET A 1 4.92 34.89 -17.29
N ASP A 2 3.62 35.11 -17.14
CA ASP A 2 2.72 34.43 -16.21
C ASP A 2 2.02 33.28 -16.95
N ALA A 3 2.20 32.05 -16.52
CA ALA A 3 1.59 30.87 -17.13
C ALA A 3 0.51 30.31 -16.18
N GLY A 4 -0.66 30.95 -16.24
CA GLY A 4 -1.85 30.59 -15.47
C GLY A 4 -2.39 29.20 -15.85
N TRP A 5 -2.48 28.33 -14.85
CA TRP A 5 -3.18 27.06 -14.94
C TRP A 5 -4.69 27.32 -14.87
N ARG A 6 -5.37 27.41 -16.02
CA ARG A 6 -6.83 27.54 -16.07
C ARG A 6 -7.49 26.18 -15.81
N ARG A 7 -8.26 26.08 -14.72
CA ARG A 7 -9.28 25.04 -14.55
C ARG A 7 -10.37 25.22 -15.63
N ARG A 8 -10.81 24.15 -16.28
CA ARG A 8 -12.08 24.15 -17.04
C ARG A 8 -13.24 23.73 -16.12
N PRO A 9 -14.44 24.34 -16.22
CA PRO A 9 -15.60 23.94 -15.43
C PRO A 9 -16.30 22.69 -15.97
N SER A 10 -16.83 21.92 -15.02
CA SER A 10 -17.96 20.97 -15.02
C SER A 10 -18.61 20.54 -16.34
N ASP A 11 -18.52 19.24 -16.63
CA ASP A 11 -19.66 18.45 -17.13
C ASP A 11 -19.91 17.32 -16.12
N ALA A 12 -20.75 17.63 -15.13
CA ALA A 12 -21.43 16.63 -14.32
C ALA A 12 -22.74 16.26 -15.03
N GLU A 13 -23.24 15.05 -14.77
CA GLU A 13 -24.44 14.41 -15.37
C GLU A 13 -24.17 13.81 -16.76
N THR A 14 -23.81 12.54 -16.88
CA THR A 14 -24.77 11.44 -16.71
C THR A 14 -24.00 10.12 -16.64
N LEU A 15 -23.96 9.52 -15.46
CA LEU A 15 -23.76 8.07 -15.28
C LEU A 15 -24.39 7.71 -13.93
N LEU A 16 -25.71 7.89 -13.89
CA LEU A 16 -26.54 7.36 -12.82
C LEU A 16 -26.72 5.86 -13.05
N ASP A 17 -26.32 5.14 -12.01
CA ASP A 17 -27.00 3.99 -11.43
C ASP A 17 -27.39 2.83 -12.35
N SER A 18 -26.65 1.74 -12.21
CA SER A 18 -27.15 0.41 -12.54
C SER A 18 -26.90 -0.56 -11.39
N GLY A 19 -27.64 -0.39 -10.30
CA GLY A 19 -28.21 -1.50 -9.51
C GLY A 19 -27.24 -2.36 -8.69
N PRO A 20 -27.81 -3.28 -7.90
CA PRO A 20 -27.67 -3.30 -6.45
C PRO A 20 -26.24 -3.66 -6.02
N SER A 21 -25.81 -3.04 -4.92
CA SER A 21 -24.66 -3.41 -4.10
C SER A 21 -24.84 -4.84 -3.56
N GLY A 22 -24.62 -5.80 -4.45
CA GLY A 22 -24.85 -7.22 -4.25
C GLY A 22 -23.57 -7.89 -3.79
N LYS A 23 -23.65 -8.40 -2.57
CA LYS A 23 -22.72 -9.28 -1.85
C LYS A 23 -21.67 -8.55 -1.03
N SER A 24 -21.80 -8.72 0.28
CA SER A 24 -20.73 -8.47 1.24
C SER A 24 -19.47 -9.13 0.70
N ASN A 25 -18.43 -8.33 0.48
CA ASN A 25 -17.15 -8.82 0.04
C ASN A 25 -16.58 -9.63 1.20
N ALA A 26 -16.68 -10.96 1.12
CA ALA A 26 -16.04 -11.84 2.06
C ALA A 26 -14.54 -11.48 2.12
N ALA A 27 -14.15 -10.82 3.21
CA ALA A 27 -12.79 -10.67 3.72
C ALA A 27 -11.68 -10.52 2.66
N MET A 28 -11.74 -9.45 1.87
CA MET A 28 -10.69 -9.10 0.91
C MET A 28 -9.35 -8.79 1.61
N PRO A 29 -8.19 -9.25 1.09
CA PRO A 29 -6.87 -8.86 1.59
C PRO A 29 -6.54 -7.43 1.13
N GLY A 30 -6.09 -6.56 2.03
CA GLY A 30 -5.89 -5.12 1.79
C GLY A 30 -6.96 -4.22 2.44
N PRO A 31 -6.91 -2.91 2.18
CA PRO A 31 -7.95 -1.97 2.61
C PRO A 31 -9.30 -2.28 1.95
N GLU A 32 -10.37 -2.00 2.69
CA GLU A 32 -11.77 -2.09 2.24
C GLU A 32 -12.23 -0.75 1.63
N ASN A 33 -13.32 -0.79 0.86
CA ASN A 33 -13.87 0.43 0.25
C ASN A 33 -14.25 1.45 1.33
N GLY A 34 -13.83 2.70 1.16
CA GLY A 34 -14.05 3.76 2.13
C GLY A 34 -13.04 3.82 3.28
N GLN A 35 -12.11 2.86 3.40
CA GLN A 35 -10.99 2.99 4.33
C GLN A 35 -9.95 3.96 3.79
N LYS A 36 -9.29 4.68 4.68
CA LYS A 36 -8.11 5.51 4.38
C LYS A 36 -6.84 4.85 4.92
N GLY A 37 -5.68 5.24 4.40
CA GLY A 37 -4.40 4.72 4.88
C GLY A 37 -4.22 4.86 6.40
N LEU A 38 -4.72 5.96 6.98
CA LEU A 38 -4.66 6.23 8.41
C LEU A 38 -5.37 5.17 9.28
N ASP A 39 -6.38 4.47 8.75
CA ASP A 39 -7.09 3.41 9.45
C ASP A 39 -6.24 2.14 9.61
N LEU A 40 -5.20 1.99 8.78
CA LEU A 40 -4.31 0.83 8.71
C LEU A 40 -2.86 1.14 9.06
N ASN A 41 -2.51 2.41 9.24
CA ASN A 41 -1.16 2.81 9.61
C ASN A 41 -0.83 2.38 11.04
N SER A 42 0.45 2.02 11.27
CA SER A 42 0.96 1.77 12.62
C SER A 42 0.83 3.00 13.51
N GLU A 43 0.88 2.83 14.82
CA GLU A 43 0.78 3.94 15.79
C GLU A 43 1.82 5.02 15.54
N ARG A 44 3.07 4.63 15.30
CA ARG A 44 4.15 5.55 14.91
C ARG A 44 3.76 6.36 13.67
N SER A 45 3.30 5.67 12.62
CA SER A 45 2.91 6.33 11.37
C SER A 45 1.74 7.30 11.58
N ARG A 46 0.76 6.94 12.42
CA ARG A 46 -0.37 7.82 12.78
C ARG A 46 0.10 9.05 13.55
N ALA A 47 1.03 8.88 14.49
CA ALA A 47 1.60 9.99 15.27
C ALA A 47 2.38 10.98 14.39
N GLU A 48 3.17 10.49 13.43
CA GLU A 48 3.89 11.33 12.47
C GLU A 48 2.95 12.14 11.58
N ILE A 49 1.87 11.51 11.09
CA ILE A 49 0.85 12.18 10.28
C ILE A 49 0.12 13.25 11.12
N ALA A 50 -0.27 12.92 12.36
CA ALA A 50 -0.92 13.87 13.26
C ALA A 50 -0.02 15.08 13.57
N ARG A 51 1.28 14.86 13.76
CA ARG A 51 2.26 15.94 13.95
C ARG A 51 2.37 16.83 12.71
N ALA A 52 2.49 16.24 11.53
CA ALA A 52 2.56 16.98 10.27
C ALA A 52 1.31 17.86 10.07
N LEU A 53 0.12 17.29 10.31
CA LEU A 53 -1.14 18.05 10.27
C LEU A 53 -1.16 19.21 11.25
N LYS A 54 -0.74 18.99 12.50
CA LYS A 54 -0.69 20.03 13.53
C LYS A 54 0.24 21.19 13.14
N ASN A 55 1.33 20.89 12.44
CA ASN A 55 2.32 21.87 12.01
C ASN A 55 1.96 22.56 10.67
N GLY A 56 0.94 22.08 9.96
CA GLY A 56 0.63 22.55 8.60
C GLY A 56 1.56 21.98 7.52
N ASP A 57 2.30 20.92 7.81
CA ASP A 57 3.21 20.26 6.87
C ASP A 57 2.42 19.39 5.88
N ILE A 58 2.87 19.34 4.61
CA ILE A 58 2.26 18.48 3.57
C ILE A 58 2.89 17.09 3.48
N SER A 59 3.97 16.84 4.23
CA SER A 59 4.74 15.60 4.22
C SER A 59 5.29 15.28 5.60
N ARG A 60 5.71 14.04 5.79
CA ARG A 60 6.46 13.58 6.97
C ARG A 60 7.84 13.10 6.56
N PRO A 61 8.86 13.22 7.43
CA PRO A 61 10.20 12.74 7.12
C PRO A 61 10.20 11.24 6.84
N ALA A 62 11.14 10.80 6.01
CA ALA A 62 11.41 9.38 5.84
C ALA A 62 11.90 8.79 7.17
N PRO A 63 11.37 7.63 7.60
CA PRO A 63 11.94 6.91 8.72
C PRO A 63 13.26 6.23 8.29
N PRO A 64 14.18 5.93 9.22
CA PRO A 64 15.44 5.25 8.89
C PRO A 64 15.18 3.84 8.33
N ALA A 65 16.07 3.33 7.48
CA ALA A 65 15.98 2.02 6.84
C ALA A 65 15.77 0.84 7.82
N THR A 66 16.25 0.98 9.06
CA THR A 66 16.02 0.02 10.15
C THR A 66 14.54 -0.18 10.48
N THR A 67 13.71 0.85 10.26
CA THR A 67 12.25 0.76 10.38
C THR A 67 11.66 -0.34 9.51
N TRP A 68 12.22 -0.52 8.33
CA TRP A 68 11.76 -1.47 7.32
C TRP A 68 12.43 -2.84 7.50
N ASN A 69 13.26 -2.99 8.52
CA ASN A 69 14.15 -4.13 8.75
C ASN A 69 15.03 -4.47 7.55
N VAL A 70 15.51 -3.46 6.81
CA VAL A 70 16.46 -3.64 5.70
C VAL A 70 17.75 -4.26 6.24
N ASN A 71 18.33 -5.17 5.45
CA ASN A 71 19.60 -5.82 5.79
C ASN A 71 20.74 -4.80 5.99
N GLU A 72 21.71 -5.12 6.85
CA GLU A 72 22.67 -4.13 7.37
C GLU A 72 23.52 -3.45 6.27
N LYS A 73 24.00 -4.21 5.28
CA LYS A 73 24.87 -3.68 4.21
C LYS A 73 24.19 -2.63 3.35
N ASP A 74 22.85 -2.66 3.23
CA ASP A 74 22.11 -1.81 2.31
C ASP A 74 21.48 -0.58 2.98
N ARG A 75 21.43 -0.52 4.33
CA ARG A 75 20.76 0.56 5.08
C ARG A 75 21.23 1.95 4.69
N ALA A 76 22.55 2.16 4.63
CA ALA A 76 23.11 3.48 4.30
C ALA A 76 22.72 3.94 2.88
N TRP A 77 22.65 2.99 1.95
CA TRP A 77 22.19 3.28 0.59
C TRP A 77 20.68 3.60 0.58
N VAL A 78 19.86 2.83 1.29
CA VAL A 78 18.41 3.08 1.41
C VAL A 78 18.15 4.45 2.05
N ASP A 79 18.77 4.74 3.18
CA ASP A 79 18.64 6.03 3.88
C ASP A 79 18.95 7.21 2.94
N ALA A 80 19.99 7.08 2.11
CA ALA A 80 20.39 8.11 1.13
C ALA A 80 19.41 8.27 -0.05
N LYS A 81 18.49 7.31 -0.26
CA LYS A 81 17.49 7.35 -1.35
C LYS A 81 16.09 7.71 -0.88
N GLN A 82 15.81 7.62 0.42
CA GLN A 82 14.50 7.92 0.94
C GLN A 82 14.22 9.44 0.94
N THR A 83 12.96 9.80 0.67
CA THR A 83 12.47 11.18 0.68
C THR A 83 11.25 11.32 1.57
N ALA A 84 10.87 12.55 1.91
CA ALA A 84 9.67 12.81 2.69
C ALA A 84 8.42 12.23 2.01
N GLN A 85 7.55 11.56 2.79
CA GLN A 85 6.32 10.95 2.32
C GLN A 85 5.17 11.96 2.43
N PRO A 86 4.45 12.29 1.34
CA PRO A 86 3.25 13.11 1.41
C PRO A 86 2.21 12.52 2.35
N ILE A 87 1.56 13.33 3.19
CA ILE A 87 0.57 12.81 4.16
C ILE A 87 -0.83 12.64 3.56
N GLY A 88 -1.14 13.34 2.45
CA GLY A 88 -2.48 13.32 1.84
C GLY A 88 -2.97 11.91 1.46
N VAL A 89 -2.06 11.05 0.99
CA VAL A 89 -2.37 9.66 0.59
C VAL A 89 -2.89 8.80 1.75
N SER A 90 -2.59 9.16 3.00
CA SER A 90 -3.10 8.47 4.18
C SER A 90 -4.46 9.00 4.63
N LEU A 91 -4.88 10.17 4.18
CA LEU A 91 -6.08 10.86 4.66
C LEU A 91 -7.29 10.61 3.77
N GLU A 92 -7.07 10.36 2.48
CA GLU A 92 -8.13 10.16 1.52
C GLU A 92 -8.69 8.72 1.56
N PRO A 93 -10.03 8.55 1.68
CA PRO A 93 -10.67 7.24 1.57
C PRO A 93 -10.53 6.63 0.17
N ILE A 94 -10.20 5.35 0.09
CA ILE A 94 -10.12 4.64 -1.18
C ILE A 94 -11.50 4.31 -1.73
N ARG A 95 -11.70 4.48 -3.05
CA ARG A 95 -12.88 4.01 -3.79
C ARG A 95 -12.54 2.75 -4.58
N LEU A 96 -13.04 1.60 -4.13
CA LEU A 96 -12.89 0.32 -4.82
C LEU A 96 -14.10 0.03 -5.70
N THR A 97 -13.84 -0.35 -6.95
CA THR A 97 -14.86 -0.65 -7.97
C THR A 97 -15.07 -2.14 -8.22
N GLY A 98 -14.40 -3.01 -7.45
CA GLY A 98 -14.31 -4.44 -7.73
C GLY A 98 -13.41 -4.79 -8.93
N ALA A 99 -12.71 -3.82 -9.53
CA ALA A 99 -11.81 -4.07 -10.66
C ALA A 99 -10.72 -5.09 -10.36
N ARG A 100 -10.25 -5.15 -9.10
CA ARG A 100 -9.27 -6.14 -8.64
C ARG A 100 -9.78 -7.57 -8.74
N ASP A 101 -11.07 -7.80 -8.57
CA ASP A 101 -11.65 -9.15 -8.55
C ASP A 101 -11.69 -9.75 -9.96
N ARG A 102 -11.56 -8.91 -10.99
CA ARG A 102 -11.44 -9.31 -12.39
C ARG A 102 -10.00 -9.68 -12.78
N VAL A 103 -9.02 -9.49 -11.90
CA VAL A 103 -7.63 -9.90 -12.15
C VAL A 103 -7.54 -11.42 -12.00
N ALA A 104 -7.26 -12.11 -13.10
CA ALA A 104 -7.25 -13.58 -13.15
C ALA A 104 -6.09 -14.21 -12.36
N LYS A 105 -4.90 -13.61 -12.42
CA LYS A 105 -3.71 -14.08 -11.71
C LYS A 105 -3.38 -13.11 -10.58
N LYS A 106 -3.48 -13.57 -9.33
CA LYS A 106 -3.21 -12.78 -8.14
C LYS A 106 -2.17 -13.49 -7.28
N THR A 107 -1.14 -12.75 -6.89
CA THR A 107 -0.05 -13.27 -6.05
C THR A 107 0.19 -12.33 -4.89
N TYR A 108 0.38 -12.89 -3.69
CA TYR A 108 0.79 -12.15 -2.50
C TYR A 108 2.14 -12.68 -2.00
N ILE A 109 3.11 -11.79 -1.80
CA ILE A 109 4.45 -12.13 -1.30
C ILE A 109 4.60 -11.50 0.08
N ARG A 110 4.83 -12.31 1.12
CA ARG A 110 4.98 -11.87 2.51
C ARG A 110 6.45 -11.89 2.93
N ALA A 111 6.98 -10.73 3.29
CA ALA A 111 8.29 -10.56 3.93
C ALA A 111 8.23 -10.97 5.42
N MET A 112 8.65 -12.18 5.77
CA MET A 112 8.38 -12.78 7.09
C MET A 112 9.10 -12.08 8.26
N ASN A 113 10.20 -11.38 8.01
CA ASN A 113 10.96 -10.71 9.08
C ASN A 113 10.53 -9.25 9.27
N PHE A 114 9.48 -8.79 8.59
CA PHE A 114 8.90 -7.46 8.81
C PHE A 114 7.60 -7.58 9.60
N GLU A 115 7.63 -7.21 10.87
CA GLU A 115 6.48 -7.26 11.77
C GLU A 115 5.39 -6.26 11.35
N ASN A 116 4.22 -6.76 10.94
CA ASN A 116 3.09 -5.92 10.59
C ASN A 116 1.76 -6.70 10.68
N PRO A 117 0.95 -6.47 11.73
CA PRO A 117 -0.30 -7.21 11.94
C PRO A 117 -1.31 -7.10 10.79
N ASN A 118 -1.32 -5.96 10.07
CA ASN A 118 -2.19 -5.81 8.91
C ASN A 118 -1.72 -6.70 7.75
N PHE A 119 -0.41 -6.78 7.50
CA PHE A 119 0.14 -7.66 6.46
C PHE A 119 -0.05 -9.13 6.81
N ASP A 120 0.04 -9.51 8.08
CA ASP A 120 -0.26 -10.88 8.53
C ASP A 120 -1.73 -11.23 8.33
N ARG A 121 -2.64 -10.30 8.68
CA ARG A 121 -4.07 -10.47 8.42
C ARG A 121 -4.37 -10.61 6.93
N PHE A 122 -3.74 -9.80 6.09
CA PHE A 122 -3.94 -9.88 4.63
C PHE A 122 -3.35 -11.16 4.04
N TYR A 123 -2.18 -11.57 4.51
CA TYR A 123 -1.56 -12.82 4.12
C TYR A 123 -2.44 -14.03 4.47
N ALA A 124 -2.97 -14.09 5.70
CA ALA A 124 -3.88 -15.15 6.11
C ALA A 124 -5.14 -15.21 5.24
N LYS A 125 -5.75 -14.06 4.92
CA LYS A 125 -6.88 -13.96 3.98
C LYS A 125 -6.52 -14.50 2.59
N THR A 126 -5.39 -14.08 2.01
CA THR A 126 -4.94 -14.60 0.70
C THR A 126 -4.65 -16.09 0.72
N LYS A 127 -4.05 -16.61 1.80
CA LYS A 127 -3.68 -18.02 1.93
C LYS A 127 -4.90 -18.93 2.01
N ALA A 128 -6.01 -18.42 2.56
CA ALA A 128 -7.29 -19.12 2.62
C ALA A 128 -8.08 -19.07 1.29
N ASP A 129 -7.77 -18.13 0.39
CA ASP A 129 -8.45 -17.96 -0.89
C ASP A 129 -7.65 -18.63 -2.03
N ARG A 130 -8.20 -19.72 -2.57
CA ARG A 130 -7.57 -20.50 -3.66
C ARG A 130 -7.38 -19.73 -4.97
N SER A 131 -8.01 -18.56 -5.13
CA SER A 131 -7.77 -17.68 -6.27
C SER A 131 -6.46 -16.88 -6.18
N TRP A 132 -5.72 -17.02 -5.08
CA TRP A 132 -4.41 -16.40 -4.87
C TRP A 132 -3.29 -17.44 -4.82
N ARG A 133 -2.14 -17.05 -5.38
CA ARG A 133 -0.85 -17.65 -5.05
C ARG A 133 -0.23 -16.88 -3.90
N THR A 134 0.49 -17.58 -3.03
CA THR A 134 1.14 -16.98 -1.86
C THR A 134 2.57 -17.45 -1.74
N TYR A 135 3.47 -16.55 -1.36
CA TYR A 135 4.88 -16.84 -1.09
C TYR A 135 5.29 -16.18 0.22
N GLU A 136 6.17 -16.84 0.95
CA GLU A 136 6.85 -16.32 2.14
C GLU A 136 8.32 -16.12 1.80
N VAL A 137 8.89 -14.98 2.18
CA VAL A 137 10.30 -14.65 1.96
C VAL A 137 10.91 -14.17 3.27
N ALA A 138 11.97 -14.80 3.72
CA ALA A 138 12.58 -14.57 5.03
C ALA A 138 13.47 -13.32 5.07
N CYS A 139 12.89 -12.15 4.78
CA CYS A 139 13.57 -10.86 4.70
C CYS A 139 12.78 -9.73 5.35
N GLY A 140 13.38 -8.54 5.43
CA GLY A 140 12.72 -7.29 5.79
C GLY A 140 11.70 -6.84 4.74
N HIS A 141 11.10 -5.68 4.96
CA HIS A 141 9.98 -5.17 4.15
C HIS A 141 10.33 -5.08 2.66
N ASP A 142 11.56 -4.65 2.39
CA ASP A 142 12.04 -4.36 1.05
C ASP A 142 12.61 -5.63 0.40
N VAL A 143 11.73 -6.56 0.03
CA VAL A 143 12.10 -7.86 -0.59
C VAL A 143 13.00 -7.67 -1.81
N MET A 144 12.78 -6.60 -2.58
CA MET A 144 13.57 -6.29 -3.79
C MET A 144 15.00 -5.84 -3.48
N ILE A 145 15.28 -5.45 -2.24
CA ILE A 145 16.61 -5.05 -1.77
C ILE A 145 17.26 -6.23 -1.04
N ASP A 146 16.55 -6.85 -0.11
CA ASP A 146 17.09 -7.91 0.73
C ASP A 146 17.27 -9.25 -0.02
N MET A 147 16.33 -9.62 -0.90
CA MET A 147 16.33 -10.89 -1.62
C MET A 147 15.91 -10.73 -3.10
N PRO A 148 16.66 -9.94 -3.90
CA PRO A 148 16.30 -9.61 -5.28
C PRO A 148 16.20 -10.83 -6.19
N ASP A 149 17.10 -11.82 -6.04
CA ASP A 149 17.08 -13.04 -6.85
C ASP A 149 15.82 -13.86 -6.57
N ARG A 150 15.49 -14.04 -5.28
CA ARG A 150 14.29 -14.78 -4.89
C ARG A 150 13.01 -14.07 -5.33
N LEU A 151 12.97 -12.75 -5.25
CA LEU A 151 11.84 -11.98 -5.77
C LEU A 151 11.69 -12.17 -7.28
N THR A 152 12.80 -12.10 -8.02
CA THR A 152 12.84 -12.28 -9.48
C THR A 152 12.32 -13.67 -9.88
N GLU A 153 12.77 -14.73 -9.22
CA GLU A 153 12.28 -16.09 -9.44
C GLU A 153 10.75 -16.17 -9.29
N ILE A 154 10.21 -15.64 -8.19
CA ILE A 154 8.76 -15.65 -7.93
C ILE A 154 8.02 -14.88 -9.02
N LEU A 155 8.52 -13.69 -9.40
CA LEU A 155 7.88 -12.86 -10.43
C LEU A 155 7.86 -13.55 -11.80
N LEU A 156 8.93 -14.26 -12.17
CA LEU A 156 9.00 -15.04 -13.41
C LEU A 156 8.04 -16.24 -13.36
N GLU A 157 7.89 -16.89 -12.20
CA GLU A 157 6.98 -18.03 -12.02
C GLU A 157 5.50 -17.63 -12.19
N VAL A 158 5.13 -16.41 -11.75
CA VAL A 158 3.73 -15.96 -11.71
C VAL A 158 3.29 -15.08 -12.89
N ALA A 159 4.21 -14.73 -13.79
CA ALA A 159 3.93 -13.95 -15.01
C ALA A 159 2.86 -14.63 -15.90
#